data_AF-A0A7C9E7N5-F1
#
_entry.id   AF-A0A7C9E7N5-F1
#
_cell.length_a   1.000
_cell.length_b   1.000
_cell.length_c   1.000
_cell.angle_alpha   90.00
_cell.angle_beta   90.00
_cell.angle_gamma   90.00
#
_symmetry.space_group_name_H-M   'P 1'
#
loop_
_entity.id
_entity.type
_entity.pdbx_description
1 polymer ?
#
loop_
_entity_poly.entity_id
_entity_poly.type
_entity_poly.pdbx_seq_one_letter_code
_entity_poly.pdbx_strand_id
1 'polypeptide(L)'
;KKTLVDLKQSCDCGFPGCDYRPSDRKNWMAGLGPERLTINKIVWPGTHDSATNKIGVPLISRPFAQCQSLSIYHQLVKGARVLDIRVQEDRRVCHGILKTYSVDKVIDDVKKFLSETQSEVIILEIRTEFGHDDPPEFEKYLVEKLGDYLIHQDDHVFGKTVAELLPKRVICIWKPRKSPAPKSEIGRA
;
A
#
# COMPACT_ATOMS: atom_id res chain seq x y z
N LYS A 1 -4.54 21.28 -20.59
CA LYS A 1 -3.83 22.05 -19.53
C LYS A 1 -4.49 23.41 -19.27
N LYS A 2 -4.72 24.26 -20.28
CA LYS A 2 -5.39 25.58 -20.13
C LYS A 2 -6.74 25.51 -19.40
N THR A 3 -7.65 24.63 -19.83
CA THR A 3 -8.97 24.44 -19.20
C THR A 3 -8.93 24.14 -17.70
N LEU A 4 -7.97 23.33 -17.23
CA LEU A 4 -7.84 23.01 -15.80
C LEU A 4 -7.26 24.17 -14.98
N VAL A 5 -6.40 24.98 -15.60
CA VAL A 5 -5.86 26.20 -14.99
C VAL A 5 -6.97 27.24 -14.87
N ASP A 6 -7.75 27.42 -15.94
CA ASP A 6 -8.87 28.36 -15.99
C ASP A 6 -9.95 27.97 -14.97
N LEU A 7 -10.32 26.68 -14.88
CA LEU A 7 -11.25 26.18 -13.85
C LEU A 7 -10.74 26.42 -12.42
N LYS A 8 -9.44 26.19 -12.17
CA LYS A 8 -8.84 26.44 -10.85
C LYS A 8 -8.84 27.93 -10.49
N GLN A 9 -8.77 28.81 -11.48
CA GLN A 9 -8.83 30.26 -11.27
C GLN A 9 -10.26 30.77 -11.11
N SER A 10 -11.24 30.14 -11.79
CA SER A 10 -12.65 30.55 -11.75
C SER A 10 -13.45 29.94 -10.59
N CYS A 11 -13.01 28.81 -10.05
CA CYS A 11 -13.67 28.11 -8.95
C CYS A 11 -12.79 28.17 -7.70
N ASP A 12 -13.33 28.74 -6.61
CA ASP A 12 -12.66 28.69 -5.32
C ASP A 12 -12.54 27.22 -4.88
N CYS A 13 -11.31 26.82 -4.54
CA CYS A 13 -11.00 25.49 -4.00
C CYS A 13 -10.85 25.49 -2.47
N GLY A 14 -11.31 26.56 -1.82
CA GLY A 14 -11.36 26.72 -0.38
C GLY A 14 -12.34 25.75 0.28
N PHE A 15 -11.82 24.74 0.95
CA PHE A 15 -12.53 23.97 1.96
C PHE A 15 -11.65 23.88 3.21
N PRO A 16 -12.22 23.74 4.43
CA PRO A 16 -11.41 23.68 5.65
C PRO A 16 -10.27 22.66 5.54
N GLY A 17 -9.03 23.13 5.72
CA GLY A 17 -7.81 22.30 5.63
C GLY A 17 -7.24 22.09 4.23
N CYS A 18 -7.77 22.73 3.16
CA CYS A 18 -7.23 22.61 1.81
C CYS A 18 -5.79 23.16 1.66
N ASP A 19 -5.43 24.10 2.53
CA ASP A 19 -4.13 24.76 2.68
C ASP A 19 -3.17 23.98 3.58
N TYR A 20 -3.67 23.02 4.37
CA TYR A 20 -2.83 22.19 5.21
C TYR A 20 -1.84 21.38 4.37
N ARG A 21 -0.57 21.53 4.71
CA ARG A 21 0.54 20.78 4.13
C ARG A 21 1.34 20.21 5.29
N PRO A 22 1.39 18.87 5.47
CA PRO A 22 2.24 18.31 6.49
C PRO A 22 3.69 18.69 6.22
N SER A 23 4.37 19.20 7.25
CA SER A 23 5.78 19.60 7.20
C SER A 23 6.69 18.43 6.85
N ASP A 24 6.32 17.22 7.30
CA ASP A 24 6.95 15.97 6.94
C ASP A 24 5.89 14.98 6.39
N ARG A 25 5.88 14.79 5.07
CA ARG A 25 5.00 13.81 4.41
C ARG A 25 5.45 12.37 4.64
N LYS A 26 6.72 12.15 4.93
CA LYS A 26 7.28 10.81 5.16
C LYS A 26 6.84 10.29 6.52
N ASN A 27 6.74 11.16 7.54
CA ASN A 27 6.38 10.81 8.91
C ASN A 27 5.08 11.48 9.38
N TRP A 28 4.06 11.53 8.51
CA TRP A 28 2.86 12.29 8.83
C TRP A 28 2.04 11.67 9.96
N MET A 29 2.05 10.33 10.16
CA MET A 29 1.33 9.69 11.27
C MET A 29 2.01 10.01 12.60
N ALA A 30 3.34 10.04 12.65
CA ALA A 30 4.08 10.50 13.81
C ALA A 30 3.71 11.93 14.21
N GLY A 31 3.56 12.83 13.24
CA GLY A 31 3.16 14.23 13.47
C GLY A 31 1.74 14.39 14.05
N LEU A 32 0.87 13.39 13.92
CA LEU A 32 -0.49 13.39 14.48
C LEU A 32 -0.59 12.81 15.89
N GLY A 33 0.52 12.29 16.44
CA GLY A 33 0.55 11.70 17.77
C GLY A 33 0.10 10.23 17.77
N PRO A 34 1.05 9.27 17.74
CA PRO A 34 0.75 7.83 17.67
C PRO A 34 -0.14 7.31 18.80
N GLU A 35 -0.02 7.89 20.00
CA GLU A 35 -0.79 7.56 21.21
C GLU A 35 -2.28 7.94 21.11
N ARG A 36 -2.64 8.86 20.20
CA ARG A 36 -4.02 9.37 20.05
C ARG A 36 -4.64 8.99 18.72
N LEU A 37 -3.82 8.77 17.70
CA LEU A 37 -4.28 8.48 16.35
C LEU A 37 -4.84 7.07 16.27
N THR A 38 -6.17 6.95 16.22
CA THR A 38 -6.89 5.67 16.04
C THR A 38 -6.96 5.27 14.57
N ILE A 39 -6.73 4.00 14.23
CA ILE A 39 -6.63 3.51 12.84
C ILE A 39 -7.89 3.79 12.02
N ASN A 40 -9.08 3.64 12.61
CA ASN A 40 -10.36 3.94 11.95
C ASN A 40 -10.66 5.43 11.73
N LYS A 41 -9.89 6.35 12.33
CA LYS A 41 -10.06 7.80 12.16
C LYS A 41 -9.17 8.38 11.06
N ILE A 42 -8.35 7.54 10.43
CA ILE A 42 -7.44 7.96 9.38
C ILE A 42 -8.17 8.03 8.03
N VAL A 43 -8.04 9.16 7.33
CA VAL A 43 -8.30 9.22 5.89
C VAL A 43 -7.06 8.69 5.18
N TRP A 44 -7.16 7.49 4.64
CA TRP A 44 -6.01 6.74 4.12
C TRP A 44 -5.63 7.15 2.70
N PRO A 45 -4.47 7.80 2.47
CA PRO A 45 -4.01 8.09 1.12
C PRO A 45 -3.51 6.79 0.47
N GLY A 46 -4.11 6.41 -0.66
CA GLY A 46 -3.83 5.15 -1.34
C GLY A 46 -3.48 5.30 -2.81
N THR A 47 -2.86 4.27 -3.37
CA THR A 47 -2.52 4.18 -4.80
C THR A 47 -3.09 2.90 -5.40
N HIS A 48 -3.73 3.05 -6.55
CA HIS A 48 -4.23 1.93 -7.37
C HIS A 48 -3.09 1.36 -8.23
N ASP A 49 -3.02 0.03 -8.34
CA ASP A 49 -1.99 -0.67 -9.12
C ASP A 49 -0.58 -0.10 -8.85
N SER A 50 -0.23 -0.06 -7.57
CA SER A 50 0.86 0.75 -7.02
C SER A 50 2.21 0.44 -7.65
N ALA A 51 2.46 -0.83 -7.98
CA ALA A 51 3.75 -1.30 -8.47
C ALA A 51 3.87 -1.30 -10.01
N THR A 52 3.08 -0.49 -10.72
CA THR A 52 3.09 -0.40 -12.20
C THR A 52 4.10 0.60 -12.77
N ASN A 53 4.96 1.22 -11.96
CA ASN A 53 5.85 2.31 -12.41
C ASN A 53 6.92 1.95 -13.44
N LYS A 54 7.15 0.66 -13.66
CA LYS A 54 8.03 0.15 -14.73
C LYS A 54 7.31 -0.76 -15.73
N ILE A 55 5.99 -0.87 -15.65
CA ILE A 55 5.23 -1.81 -16.48
C ILE A 55 5.13 -1.35 -17.93
N GLY A 56 5.00 -2.32 -18.83
CA GLY A 56 4.77 -2.09 -20.26
C GLY A 56 5.94 -1.48 -21.01
N VAL A 57 5.78 -1.37 -22.33
CA VAL A 57 6.75 -0.75 -23.25
C VAL A 57 6.32 0.70 -23.51
N PRO A 58 7.25 1.69 -23.44
CA PRO A 58 6.92 3.07 -23.73
C PRO A 58 6.22 3.21 -25.09
N LEU A 59 5.21 4.07 -25.16
CA LEU A 59 4.41 4.38 -26.36
C LEU A 59 3.58 3.21 -26.95
N ILE A 60 3.67 2.00 -26.40
CA ILE A 60 2.91 0.83 -26.88
C ILE A 60 1.89 0.41 -25.82
N SER A 61 2.35 -0.28 -24.77
CA SER A 61 1.48 -0.84 -23.74
C SER A 61 1.48 0.00 -22.45
N ARG A 62 2.58 0.72 -22.17
CA ARG A 62 2.70 1.56 -20.97
C ARG A 62 1.59 2.62 -20.82
N PRO A 63 1.15 3.33 -21.87
CA PRO A 63 0.09 4.33 -21.74
C PRO A 63 -1.23 3.79 -21.19
N PHE A 64 -1.49 2.50 -21.37
CA PHE A 64 -2.73 1.84 -20.93
C PHE A 64 -2.53 1.04 -19.63
N ALA A 65 -1.28 0.72 -19.28
CA ALA A 65 -0.97 -0.19 -18.19
C ALA A 65 -0.36 0.49 -16.95
N GLN A 66 0.30 1.63 -17.11
CA GLN A 66 0.97 2.33 -16.01
C GLN A 66 0.00 3.22 -15.25
N CYS A 67 -0.27 2.87 -13.99
CA CYS A 67 -1.07 3.69 -13.09
C CYS A 67 -0.23 4.63 -12.23
N GLN A 68 1.03 4.27 -11.95
CA GLN A 68 1.93 5.07 -11.11
C GLN A 68 3.23 5.41 -11.82
N SER A 69 3.82 6.57 -11.54
CA SER A 69 5.16 6.95 -12.03
C SER A 69 6.25 6.75 -10.97
N LEU A 70 5.88 6.76 -9.69
CA LEU A 70 6.79 6.61 -8.55
C LEU A 70 6.98 5.14 -8.16
N SER A 71 8.15 4.76 -7.65
CA SER A 71 8.31 3.45 -6.99
C SER A 71 7.50 3.38 -5.70
N ILE A 72 7.30 2.18 -5.17
CA ILE A 72 6.61 1.96 -3.89
C ILE A 72 7.23 2.79 -2.77
N TYR A 73 8.56 2.75 -2.62
CA TYR A 73 9.25 3.56 -1.63
C TYR A 73 8.95 5.06 -1.79
N HIS A 74 8.97 5.58 -3.01
CA HIS A 74 8.70 7.01 -3.25
C HIS A 74 7.23 7.39 -3.05
N GLN A 75 6.29 6.48 -3.30
CA GLN A 75 4.87 6.68 -2.96
C GLN A 75 4.69 6.82 -1.45
N LEU A 76 5.33 5.94 -0.67
CA LEU A 76 5.33 6.00 0.79
C LEU A 76 5.98 7.29 1.31
N VAL A 77 7.12 7.71 0.77
CA VAL A 77 7.78 8.99 1.12
C VAL A 77 6.88 10.19 0.80
N LYS A 78 6.03 10.11 -0.23
CA LYS A 78 5.07 11.17 -0.57
C LYS A 78 3.80 11.18 0.28
N GLY A 79 3.61 10.18 1.14
CA GLY A 79 2.53 10.11 2.13
C GLY A 79 1.51 9.00 1.89
N ALA A 80 1.64 8.20 0.82
CA ALA A 80 0.75 7.05 0.60
C ALA A 80 0.92 6.01 1.73
N ARG A 81 -0.17 5.41 2.20
CA ARG A 81 -0.18 4.35 3.21
C ARG A 81 -1.04 3.16 2.84
N VAL A 82 -1.76 3.20 1.71
CA VAL A 82 -2.48 2.05 1.15
C VAL A 82 -1.90 1.72 -0.20
N LEU A 83 -1.44 0.48 -0.37
CA LEU A 83 -0.83 0.00 -1.60
C LEU A 83 -1.66 -1.15 -2.16
N ASP A 84 -2.21 -0.99 -3.36
CA ASP A 84 -2.79 -2.08 -4.17
C ASP A 84 -1.67 -2.74 -5.01
N ILE A 85 -1.40 -4.02 -4.77
CA ILE A 85 -0.38 -4.81 -5.46
C ILE A 85 -1.03 -6.03 -6.09
N ARG A 86 -0.79 -6.23 -7.39
CA ARG A 86 -1.34 -7.36 -8.14
C ARG A 86 -0.24 -8.27 -8.62
N VAL A 87 -0.39 -9.56 -8.34
CA VAL A 87 0.59 -10.60 -8.66
C VAL A 87 -0.04 -11.74 -9.46
N GLN A 88 0.82 -12.55 -10.06
CA GLN A 88 0.45 -13.83 -10.67
C GLN A 88 1.36 -14.96 -10.16
N GLU A 89 1.10 -16.19 -10.60
CA GLU A 89 1.76 -17.46 -10.24
C GLU A 89 3.29 -17.40 -9.98
N ASP A 90 4.04 -16.64 -10.78
CA ASP A 90 5.51 -16.50 -10.66
C ASP A 90 5.95 -15.42 -9.66
N ARG A 91 5.05 -14.92 -8.81
CA ARG A 91 5.24 -13.83 -7.83
C ARG A 91 5.69 -12.51 -8.45
N ARG A 92 5.53 -12.32 -9.76
CA ARG A 92 5.78 -11.04 -10.41
C ARG A 92 4.55 -10.15 -10.29
N VAL A 93 4.81 -8.86 -10.14
CA VAL A 93 3.76 -7.86 -10.24
C VAL A 93 3.25 -7.81 -11.69
N CYS A 94 1.94 -7.75 -11.86
CA CYS A 94 1.29 -7.71 -13.16
C CYS A 94 0.13 -6.71 -13.22
N HIS A 95 -0.31 -6.42 -14.44
CA HIS A 95 -1.54 -5.70 -14.75
C HIS A 95 -2.09 -6.26 -16.06
N GLY A 96 -3.17 -7.04 -15.96
CA GLY A 96 -3.62 -7.91 -17.05
C GLY A 96 -2.50 -8.89 -17.47
N ILE A 97 -2.19 -8.96 -18.77
CA ILE A 97 -1.13 -9.85 -19.29
C ILE A 97 0.29 -9.31 -19.11
N LEU A 98 0.43 -8.05 -18.70
CA LEU A 98 1.74 -7.40 -18.61
C LEU A 98 2.35 -7.66 -17.25
N LYS A 99 3.66 -7.93 -17.26
CA LYS A 99 4.46 -8.14 -16.04
C LYS A 99 5.51 -7.06 -15.89
N THR A 100 5.86 -6.81 -14.65
CA THR A 100 7.02 -6.00 -14.27
C THR A 100 7.91 -6.83 -13.34
N TYR A 101 8.52 -6.24 -12.33
CA TYR A 101 9.46 -6.87 -11.40
C TYR A 101 8.80 -7.81 -10.36
N SER A 102 9.62 -8.56 -9.61
CA SER A 102 9.18 -9.44 -8.51
C SER A 102 8.53 -8.65 -7.38
N VAL A 103 7.53 -9.24 -6.72
CA VAL A 103 6.95 -8.70 -5.48
C VAL A 103 7.99 -8.53 -4.36
N ASP A 104 9.13 -9.24 -4.39
CA ASP A 104 10.23 -9.01 -3.45
C ASP A 104 10.66 -7.54 -3.45
N LYS A 105 10.73 -6.91 -4.63
CA LYS A 105 11.12 -5.49 -4.76
C LYS A 105 10.13 -4.54 -4.08
N VAL A 106 8.84 -4.91 -4.04
CA VAL A 106 7.78 -4.18 -3.32
C VAL A 106 8.00 -4.31 -1.83
N ILE A 107 8.21 -5.54 -1.34
CA ILE A 107 8.43 -5.82 0.08
C ILE A 107 9.71 -5.13 0.57
N ASP A 108 10.78 -5.13 -0.21
CA ASP A 108 12.03 -4.43 0.11
C ASP A 108 11.83 -2.92 0.21
N ASP A 109 11.03 -2.33 -0.69
CA ASP A 109 10.70 -0.89 -0.64
C ASP A 109 9.87 -0.55 0.61
N VAL A 110 8.92 -1.41 0.99
CA VAL A 110 8.13 -1.27 2.22
C VAL A 110 9.03 -1.37 3.46
N LYS A 111 9.87 -2.41 3.55
CA LYS A 111 10.82 -2.59 4.66
C LYS A 111 11.80 -1.44 4.78
N LYS A 112 12.35 -0.97 3.66
CA LYS A 112 13.22 0.20 3.64
C LYS A 112 12.52 1.40 4.27
N PHE A 113 11.30 1.70 3.82
CA PHE A 113 10.53 2.81 4.38
C PHE A 113 10.27 2.63 5.88
N LEU A 114 9.90 1.43 6.33
CA LEU A 114 9.66 1.14 7.74
C LEU A 114 10.94 1.22 8.58
N SER A 115 12.10 0.88 8.04
CA SER A 115 13.39 1.03 8.74
C SER A 115 13.78 2.48 8.98
N GLU A 116 13.26 3.41 8.16
CA GLU A 116 13.57 4.84 8.22
C GLU A 116 12.47 5.66 8.90
N THR A 117 11.44 5.01 9.46
CA THR A 117 10.30 5.64 10.15
C THR A 117 9.97 4.86 11.42
N GLN A 118 9.24 5.46 12.37
CA GLN A 118 8.96 4.83 13.67
C GLN A 118 7.48 4.51 13.90
N SER A 119 6.56 5.33 13.38
CA SER A 119 5.13 5.24 13.71
C SER A 119 4.22 5.04 12.51
N GLU A 120 4.78 4.92 11.31
CA GLU A 120 4.00 4.84 10.09
C GLU A 120 3.45 3.42 9.88
N VAL A 121 2.13 3.30 9.74
CA VAL A 121 1.45 2.03 9.48
C VAL A 121 1.05 1.97 8.00
N ILE A 122 1.28 0.81 7.37
CA ILE A 122 0.98 0.57 5.95
C ILE A 122 -0.10 -0.49 5.84
N ILE A 123 -1.13 -0.21 5.04
CA ILE A 123 -2.07 -1.22 4.53
C ILE A 123 -1.52 -1.72 3.20
N LEU A 124 -1.01 -2.95 3.21
CA LEU A 124 -0.46 -3.61 2.03
C LEU A 124 -1.51 -4.60 1.51
N GLU A 125 -2.24 -4.19 0.49
CA GLU A 125 -3.18 -5.07 -0.18
C GLU A 125 -2.47 -5.79 -1.32
N ILE A 126 -2.46 -7.12 -1.26
CA ILE A 126 -1.91 -7.95 -2.33
C ILE A 126 -3.01 -8.89 -2.81
N ARG A 127 -3.19 -8.97 -4.13
CA ARG A 127 -4.20 -9.82 -4.75
C ARG A 127 -3.66 -10.51 -5.98
N THR A 128 -4.25 -11.65 -6.32
CA THR A 128 -4.02 -12.29 -7.62
C THR A 128 -4.78 -11.53 -8.70
N GLU A 129 -4.07 -11.16 -9.78
CA GLU A 129 -4.65 -10.45 -10.92
C GLU A 129 -5.75 -11.29 -11.60
N PHE A 130 -6.74 -10.60 -12.19
CA PHE A 130 -7.83 -11.28 -12.90
C PHE A 130 -7.27 -12.14 -14.04
N GLY A 131 -7.74 -13.39 -14.12
CA GLY A 131 -7.35 -14.33 -15.17
C GLY A 131 -6.03 -15.06 -14.91
N HIS A 132 -5.40 -14.86 -13.76
CA HIS A 132 -4.15 -15.53 -13.37
C HIS A 132 -4.34 -16.53 -12.23
N ASP A 133 -3.34 -17.36 -12.04
CA ASP A 133 -3.21 -18.30 -10.94
C ASP A 133 -2.54 -17.67 -9.71
N ASP A 134 -2.91 -18.17 -8.53
CA ASP A 134 -2.30 -17.75 -7.27
C ASP A 134 -0.85 -18.22 -7.22
N PRO A 135 0.09 -17.42 -6.66
CA PRO A 135 1.41 -17.93 -6.37
C PRO A 135 1.33 -19.05 -5.32
N PRO A 136 2.07 -20.16 -5.50
CA PRO A 136 2.05 -21.27 -4.55
C PRO A 136 2.62 -20.83 -3.19
N GLU A 137 2.00 -21.31 -2.11
CA GLU A 137 2.40 -21.03 -0.71
C GLU A 137 2.56 -19.53 -0.38
N PHE A 138 1.81 -18.66 -1.07
CA PHE A 138 2.05 -17.22 -0.99
C PHE A 138 1.77 -16.62 0.39
N GLU A 139 0.78 -17.14 1.13
CA GLU A 139 0.50 -16.73 2.50
C GLU A 139 1.72 -16.91 3.41
N LYS A 140 2.30 -18.11 3.43
CA LYS A 140 3.51 -18.42 4.19
C LYS A 140 4.67 -17.54 3.77
N TYR A 141 4.83 -17.33 2.45
CA TYR A 141 5.84 -16.43 1.91
C TYR A 141 5.66 -14.99 2.42
N LEU A 142 4.43 -14.45 2.48
CA LEU A 142 4.17 -13.10 2.99
C LEU A 142 4.47 -12.98 4.49
N VAL A 143 4.07 -13.98 5.29
CA VAL A 143 4.38 -14.01 6.73
C VAL A 143 5.89 -14.01 6.97
N GLU A 144 6.63 -14.89 6.28
CA GLU A 144 8.08 -14.96 6.38
C GLU A 144 8.75 -13.67 5.92
N LYS A 145 8.31 -13.13 4.77
CA LYS A 145 8.91 -11.94 4.20
C LYS A 145 8.59 -10.68 4.99
N LEU A 146 7.40 -10.51 5.57
CA LEU A 146 7.08 -9.32 6.35
C LEU A 146 7.61 -9.41 7.79
N GLY A 147 7.68 -10.61 8.36
CA GLY A 147 8.30 -10.88 9.66
C GLY A 147 7.74 -9.98 10.77
N ASP A 148 8.64 -9.39 11.55
CA ASP A 148 8.30 -8.57 12.72
C ASP A 148 7.52 -7.28 12.41
N TYR A 149 7.44 -6.88 11.14
CA TYR A 149 6.59 -5.76 10.74
C TYR A 149 5.11 -6.15 10.59
N LEU A 150 4.80 -7.43 10.41
CA LEU A 150 3.44 -7.88 10.17
C LEU A 150 2.59 -7.75 11.44
N ILE A 151 1.49 -7.01 11.35
CA ILE A 151 0.44 -6.99 12.37
C ILE A 151 -0.35 -8.29 12.20
N HIS A 152 -0.36 -9.12 13.25
CA HIS A 152 -1.16 -10.36 13.23
C HIS A 152 -2.64 -10.04 13.12
N GLN A 153 -3.40 -11.00 12.58
CA GLN A 153 -4.83 -10.85 12.42
C GLN A 153 -5.52 -10.59 13.75
N ASP A 154 -6.22 -9.46 13.81
CA ASP A 154 -6.98 -8.99 14.97
C ASP A 154 -8.20 -8.23 14.47
N ASP A 155 -9.39 -8.74 14.76
CA ASP A 155 -10.66 -8.15 14.33
C ASP A 155 -10.89 -6.74 14.92
N HIS A 156 -10.14 -6.38 15.97
CA HIS A 156 -10.20 -5.08 16.63
C HIS A 156 -9.07 -4.13 16.20
N VAL A 157 -8.23 -4.49 15.23
CA VAL A 157 -7.06 -3.69 14.80
C VAL A 157 -7.44 -2.24 14.45
N PHE A 158 -8.61 -2.03 13.85
CA PHE A 158 -9.09 -0.71 13.45
C PHE A 158 -9.55 0.16 14.64
N GLY A 159 -9.85 -0.45 15.78
CA GLY A 159 -10.19 0.25 17.02
C GLY A 159 -8.98 0.71 17.84
N LYS A 160 -7.77 0.24 17.51
CA LYS A 160 -6.53 0.56 18.21
C LYS A 160 -5.94 1.89 17.76
N THR A 161 -5.11 2.46 18.61
CA THR A 161 -4.19 3.56 18.28
C THR A 161 -2.97 3.03 17.53
N VAL A 162 -2.25 3.92 16.85
CA VAL A 162 -0.98 3.56 16.21
C VAL A 162 0.03 3.04 17.22
N ALA A 163 0.12 3.65 18.41
CA ALA A 163 1.05 3.24 19.45
C ALA A 163 0.82 1.79 19.91
N GLU A 164 -0.45 1.37 20.05
CA GLU A 164 -0.83 0.00 20.43
C GLU A 164 -0.45 -1.08 19.39
N LEU A 165 -0.16 -0.68 18.14
CA LEU A 165 0.29 -1.62 17.11
C LEU A 165 1.80 -1.78 17.09
N LEU A 166 2.55 -0.82 17.62
CA LEU A 166 4.01 -0.85 17.57
C LEU A 166 4.59 -2.03 18.37
N PRO A 167 5.69 -2.66 17.90
CA PRO A 167 6.52 -2.27 16.76
C PRO A 167 6.00 -2.75 15.39
N LYS A 168 4.89 -3.49 15.34
CA LYS A 168 4.27 -4.02 14.11
C LYS A 168 3.56 -2.91 13.35
N ARG A 169 3.72 -2.87 12.03
CA ARG A 169 3.37 -1.70 11.22
C ARG A 169 2.80 -2.02 9.84
N VAL A 170 2.60 -3.28 9.47
CA VAL A 170 2.01 -3.68 8.20
C VAL A 170 0.73 -4.46 8.45
N ILE A 171 -0.39 -3.90 8.02
CA ILE A 171 -1.65 -4.64 7.86
C ILE A 171 -1.62 -5.23 6.45
N CYS A 172 -1.32 -6.52 6.34
CA CYS A 172 -1.25 -7.20 5.05
C CYS A 172 -2.58 -7.89 4.74
N ILE A 173 -3.20 -7.54 3.61
CA ILE A 173 -4.44 -8.16 3.14
C ILE A 173 -4.10 -8.98 1.90
N TRP A 174 -4.09 -10.31 2.04
CA TRP A 174 -3.90 -11.24 0.92
C TRP A 174 -5.25 -11.69 0.37
N LYS A 175 -5.50 -11.43 -0.92
CA LYS A 175 -6.73 -11.81 -1.64
C LYS A 175 -6.40 -12.81 -2.77
N PRO A 176 -6.33 -14.12 -2.46
CA PRO A 176 -6.19 -15.15 -3.48
C PRO A 176 -7.43 -15.22 -4.37
N ARG A 177 -7.25 -15.77 -5.58
CA ARG A 177 -8.30 -16.00 -6.59
C ARG A 177 -8.90 -17.41 -6.50
N LYS A 178 -8.05 -18.43 -6.36
CA LYS A 178 -8.43 -19.85 -6.48
C LYS A 178 -8.24 -20.60 -5.16
N SER A 179 -7.26 -20.17 -4.37
CA SER A 179 -6.98 -20.70 -3.03
C SER A 179 -8.01 -20.17 -2.04
N PRO A 180 -8.35 -20.94 -0.98
CA PRO A 180 -9.16 -20.41 0.11
C PRO A 180 -8.48 -19.19 0.72
N ALA A 181 -9.29 -18.27 1.26
CA ALA A 181 -8.74 -17.16 2.04
C ALA A 181 -7.91 -17.70 3.22
N PRO A 182 -6.85 -16.99 3.62
CA PRO A 182 -6.10 -17.29 4.85
C PRO A 182 -7.03 -17.52 6.03
N LYS A 183 -6.78 -18.57 6.81
CA LYS A 183 -7.56 -18.83 8.02
C LYS A 183 -7.14 -17.83 9.09
N SER A 184 -8.10 -17.29 9.84
CA SER A 184 -7.76 -16.56 11.05
C SER A 184 -7.13 -17.52 12.06
N GLU A 185 -5.94 -17.19 12.57
CA GLU A 185 -5.28 -17.96 13.64
C GLU A 185 -5.95 -17.75 15.01
N ILE A 186 -7.28 -17.60 15.04
CA ILE A 186 -8.05 -17.63 16.29
C ILE A 186 -8.18 -19.11 16.68
N GLY A 187 -7.20 -19.65 17.41
CA GLY A 187 -7.33 -20.97 18.02
C GLY A 187 -6.08 -21.82 18.20
N ARG A 188 -4.86 -21.27 18.17
CA ARG A 188 -3.66 -21.99 18.63
C ARG A 188 -2.98 -21.22 19.77
N ALA A 189 -3.61 -21.31 20.95
CA ALA A 189 -2.97 -21.12 22.24
C ALA A 189 -3.18 -22.42 23.04
#